data_AF-A0A8T4FKS5-F1
#
_entry.id   AF-A0A8T4FKS5-F1
#
_cell.length_a   1.000
_cell.length_b   1.000
_cell.length_c   1.000
_cell.angle_alpha   90.00
_cell.angle_beta   90.00
_cell.angle_gamma   90.00
#
_symmetry.space_group_name_H-M   'P 1'
#
loop_
_entity.id
_entity.type
_entity.pdbx_description
1 polymer ?
#
loop_
_entity_poly.entity_id
_entity_poly.type
_entity_poly.pdbx_seq_one_letter_code
_entity_poly.pdbx_strand_id
1 'polypeptide(L)' 'MPDNKAQAVFEAGIKLGALYHQWVGTPISPKTAASVEKAIENAVGLQPYVTDIKVKIHTEMMVINSFGYSELAGKM' A
#
# COMPACT_ATOMS: atom_id res chain seq x y z
N MET A 1 0.75 -21.92 -21.33
CA MET A 1 0.60 -20.53 -20.85
C MET A 1 -0.64 -20.50 -19.97
N PRO A 2 -0.59 -19.87 -18.78
CA PRO A 2 -1.80 -19.64 -17.98
C PRO A 2 -2.83 -18.86 -18.79
N ASP A 3 -4.11 -19.06 -18.52
CA ASP A 3 -5.16 -18.24 -19.11
C ASP A 3 -5.17 -16.82 -18.50
N ASN A 4 -5.89 -15.88 -19.14
CA ASN A 4 -5.90 -14.49 -18.69
C ASN A 4 -6.39 -14.34 -17.23
N LYS A 5 -7.27 -15.23 -16.76
CA LYS A 5 -7.78 -15.20 -15.38
C LYS A 5 -6.69 -15.61 -14.39
N ALA A 6 -5.98 -16.70 -14.66
CA ALA A 6 -4.87 -17.15 -13.83
C ALA A 6 -3.75 -16.12 -13.80
N GLN A 7 -3.44 -15.48 -14.94
CA GLN A 7 -2.45 -14.40 -15.00
C GLN A 7 -2.89 -13.18 -14.17
N ALA A 8 -4.16 -12.76 -14.26
CA ALA A 8 -4.66 -11.63 -13.48
C ALA A 8 -4.57 -11.87 -11.97
N VAL A 9 -4.93 -13.06 -11.49
CA VAL A 9 -4.81 -13.43 -10.07
C VAL A 9 -3.35 -13.49 -9.63
N PHE A 10 -2.47 -14.06 -10.46
CA PHE A 10 -1.05 -14.13 -10.17
C PHE A 10 -0.41 -12.74 -10.03
N GLU A 11 -0.69 -11.86 -10.99
CA GLU A 11 -0.22 -10.47 -10.95
C GLU A 11 -0.78 -9.72 -9.74
N ALA A 12 -2.05 -9.89 -9.40
CA ALA A 12 -2.63 -9.29 -8.19
C ALA A 12 -1.87 -9.71 -6.91
N GLY A 13 -1.50 -11.00 -6.79
CA GLY A 13 -0.69 -11.50 -5.69
C GLY A 13 0.68 -10.85 -5.59
N ILE A 14 1.37 -10.67 -6.73
CA ILE A 14 2.65 -9.95 -6.79
C ILE A 14 2.48 -8.51 -6.28
N LYS A 15 1.43 -7.81 -6.72
CA LYS A 15 1.17 -6.40 -6.38
C LYS A 15 0.87 -6.23 -4.90
N LEU A 16 0.05 -7.11 -4.31
CA LEU A 16 -0.26 -7.09 -2.88
C LEU A 16 1.00 -7.34 -2.04
N GLY A 17 1.84 -8.29 -2.42
CA GLY A 17 3.12 -8.55 -1.74
C GLY A 17 4.10 -7.38 -1.84
N ALA A 18 4.25 -6.82 -3.05
CA ALA A 18 5.11 -5.65 -3.28
C ALA A 18 4.63 -4.42 -2.50
N LEU A 19 3.32 -4.14 -2.53
CA LEU A 19 2.71 -3.06 -1.75
C LEU A 19 3.00 -3.22 -0.25
N TYR A 20 2.80 -4.42 0.30
CA TYR A 20 3.01 -4.63 1.73
C TYR A 20 4.47 -4.39 2.13
N HIS A 21 5.40 -5.10 1.49
CA HIS A 21 6.80 -5.11 1.91
C HIS A 21 7.55 -3.82 1.58
N GLN A 22 7.15 -3.08 0.55
CA GLN A 22 7.80 -1.81 0.19
C GLN A 22 7.45 -0.68 1.16
N TRP A 23 6.27 -0.71 1.78
CA TRP A 23 5.71 0.44 2.50
C TRP A 23 5.58 0.25 4.01
N VAL A 24 5.48 -0.98 4.52
CA VAL A 24 5.51 -1.23 5.98
C VAL A 24 6.81 -0.68 6.58
N GLY A 25 6.69 -0.01 7.73
CA GLY A 25 7.79 0.70 8.39
C GLY A 25 7.93 2.17 7.98
N THR A 26 7.19 2.64 6.97
CA THR A 26 7.22 4.06 6.56
C THR A 26 6.76 4.96 7.71
N PRO A 27 7.56 5.97 8.12
CA PRO A 27 7.12 6.98 9.08
C PRO A 27 5.90 7.74 8.55
N ILE A 28 4.82 7.75 9.31
CA ILE A 28 3.53 8.30 8.91
C ILE A 28 2.81 8.98 10.08
N SER A 29 1.90 9.89 9.75
CA SER A 29 1.00 10.53 10.71
C SER A 29 -0.37 10.73 10.05
N PRO A 30 -1.43 11.05 10.81
CA PRO A 30 -2.73 11.38 10.23
C PRO A 30 -2.66 12.53 9.21
N LYS A 31 -1.72 13.48 9.40
CA LYS A 31 -1.52 14.62 8.49
C LYS A 31 -0.88 14.21 7.16
N THR A 32 -0.07 13.14 7.15
CA THR A 32 0.64 12.68 5.95
C THR A 32 -0.01 11.47 5.29
N ALA A 33 -0.96 10.80 5.95
CA ALA A 33 -1.62 9.58 5.47
C ALA A 33 -2.15 9.71 4.04
N ALA A 34 -2.92 10.75 3.74
CA ALA A 34 -3.48 10.97 2.40
C ALA A 34 -2.40 11.13 1.31
N SER A 35 -1.26 11.75 1.64
CA SER A 35 -0.15 11.88 0.69
C SER A 35 0.55 10.54 0.43
N VAL A 36 0.68 9.70 1.46
CA VAL A 36 1.27 8.36 1.36
C VAL A 36 0.33 7.41 0.60
N GLU A 37 -0.97 7.45 0.88
CA GLU A 37 -1.99 6.73 0.09
C GLU A 37 -1.84 7.05 -1.40
N LYS A 38 -1.76 8.33 -1.75
CA LYS A 38 -1.62 8.76 -3.15
C LYS A 38 -0.29 8.33 -3.76
N ALA A 39 0.79 8.35 -2.98
CA ALA A 39 2.08 7.88 -3.44
C ALA A 39 2.10 6.37 -3.71
N ILE A 40 1.47 5.56 -2.84
CA ILE A 40 1.30 4.12 -3.05
C ILE A 40 0.46 3.86 -4.31
N GLU A 41 -0.68 4.52 -4.46
CA GLU A 41 -1.54 4.39 -5.64
C GLU A 41 -0.78 4.68 -6.93
N ASN A 42 -0.04 5.81 -6.96
CA ASN A 42 0.73 6.20 -8.13
C ASN A 42 1.88 5.21 -8.42
N ALA A 43 2.57 4.70 -7.39
CA ALA A 43 3.70 3.78 -7.56
C ALA A 43 3.25 2.38 -8.00
N VAL A 44 2.23 1.82 -7.34
CA VAL A 44 1.73 0.47 -7.66
C VAL A 44 0.95 0.49 -8.98
N GLY A 45 0.28 1.60 -9.31
CA GLY A 45 -0.39 1.81 -10.60
C GLY A 45 0.53 1.74 -11.82
N LEU A 46 1.84 1.95 -11.65
CA LEU A 46 2.83 1.77 -12.73
C LEU A 46 3.18 0.31 -13.01
N GLN A 47 2.82 -0.62 -12.13
CA GLN A 47 3.17 -2.02 -12.31
C GLN A 47 2.32 -2.67 -13.43
N PRO A 48 2.86 -3.69 -14.13
CA PRO A 48 2.15 -4.34 -15.23
C PRO A 48 0.74 -4.83 -14.86
N TYR A 49 -0.22 -4.60 -15.76
CA TYR A 49 -1.62 -5.03 -15.66
C TYR A 49 -2.46 -4.37 -14.56
N VAL A 50 -1.93 -3.38 -13.83
CA VAL A 50 -2.74 -2.59 -12.89
C VAL A 50 -3.57 -1.59 -13.69
N THR A 51 -4.89 -1.77 -13.68
CA THR A 51 -5.84 -0.84 -14.32
C THR A 51 -6.39 0.19 -13.35
N ASP A 52 -6.50 -0.16 -12.07
CA ASP A 52 -6.92 0.74 -10.99
C ASP A 52 -6.37 0.25 -9.65
N ILE A 53 -6.14 1.19 -8.72
CA ILE A 53 -5.79 0.90 -7.33
C ILE A 53 -6.33 2.01 -6.44
N LYS A 54 -6.91 1.59 -5.30
CA LYS A 54 -7.28 2.48 -4.20
C LYS A 54 -6.56 2.06 -2.94
N VAL A 55 -5.94 3.03 -2.27
CA VAL A 55 -5.28 2.82 -0.97
C VAL A 55 -5.98 3.69 0.06
N LYS A 56 -6.19 3.11 1.25
CA LYS A 56 -6.70 3.80 2.42
C LYS A 56 -5.92 3.35 3.64
N ILE A 57 -5.49 4.30 4.46
CA ILE A 57 -4.77 4.09 5.70
C ILE A 57 -5.69 4.52 6.85
N HIS A 58 -6.01 3.57 7.71
CA HIS A 58 -6.84 3.73 8.89
C HIS A 58 -6.06 4.44 10.00
N THR A 59 -6.03 5.77 9.94
CA THR A 59 -5.33 6.63 10.89
C THR A 59 -5.76 6.43 12.34
N GLU A 60 -6.98 5.95 12.57
CA GLU A 60 -7.52 5.56 13.88
C GLU A 60 -6.78 4.38 14.52
N MET A 61 -6.03 3.59 13.74
CA MET A 61 -5.24 2.44 14.21
C MET A 61 -3.77 2.79 14.48
N MET A 62 -3.38 4.05 14.25
CA MET A 62 -2.01 4.53 14.47
C MET A 62 -1.70 4.62 15.96
N VAL A 63 -0.49 4.19 16.32
CA VAL A 63 0.10 4.42 17.64
C VAL A 63 1.26 5.39 17.46
N ILE A 64 1.11 6.60 17.99
CA ILE A 64 2.14 7.65 17.88
C ILE A 64 3.23 7.40 18.92
N ASN A 65 4.46 7.28 18.47
CA ASN A 65 5.63 7.10 19.33
C ASN A 65 6.07 8.43 19.99
N SER A 66 7.09 8.37 20.83
CA SER A 66 7.66 9.54 21.52
C SER A 66 8.23 10.62 20.59
N PHE A 67 8.42 10.31 19.31
CA PHE A 67 8.93 11.23 18.29
C PHE A 67 7.80 11.85 17.45
N GLY A 68 6.54 11.56 17.74
CA GLY A 68 5.38 12.22 17.12
C GLY A 68 4.90 11.62 15.80
N TYR A 69 5.32 10.39 15.45
CA TYR A 69 4.84 9.67 14.28
C TYR A 69 4.51 8.20 14.59
N SER A 70 3.84 7.52 13.66
CA SER A 70 3.63 6.06 13.66
C SER A 70 4.38 5.43 12.49
N GLU A 71 4.57 4.13 12.52
CA GLU A 71 5.10 3.40 11.36
C GLU A 71 3.96 2.66 10.67
N LEU A 72 3.87 2.77 9.34
CA LEU A 72 2.85 2.06 8.58
C LEU A 72 2.96 0.56 8.85
N ALA A 73 1.85 -0.05 9.24
CA ALA A 73 1.78 -1.47 9.56
C ALA A 73 0.57 -2.09 8.87
N GLY A 74 0.63 -3.39 8.58
CA GLY A 74 -0.44 -4.11 7.87
C GLY A 74 -1.82 -4.11 8.53
N LYS A 75 -1.90 -3.72 9.80
CA LYS A 75 -3.17 -3.57 10.52
C LYS A 75 -3.88 -2.26 10.22
N MET A 76 -3.15 -1.25 9.71
CA MET A 76 -3.68 0.07 9.38
C MET A 76 -4.34 0.06 7.99
#